data_AF-A0AAW2I1B3-F1
#
_entry.id   AF-A0AAW2I1B3-F1
#
_cell.length_a   1.000
_cell.length_b   1.000
_cell.length_c   1.000
_cell.angle_alpha   90.00
_cell.angle_beta   90.00
_cell.angle_gamma   90.00
#
_symmetry.space_group_name_H-M   'P 1'
#
loop_
_entity.id
_entity.type
_entity.pdbx_description
1 polymer ?
#
loop_
_entity_poly.entity_id
_entity_poly.type
_entity_poly.pdbx_seq_one_letter_code
_entity_poly.pdbx_strand_id
1 'polypeptide(L)'
;MAGRPDAAAPVPVPPIIPSPLFALPTLNFTVSQVAAVCETLEESGDIERLARFLWSLPVAHPNISELNKNEAVLRARAIVSFHSGHYREMYSILEHHKFGKDSHGKLQAMWLEAHYQEAEKLRGRPLGPVDKYRVRKKFPLPRTIWDGEQKTHCFKERTRSLLREWYLQDPYPNPTKKRELAQATGLTPTQVGNWFKNRRQRDRAAAAKNR
;
A
#
# COMPACT_ATOMS: atom_id res chain seq x y z
N MET A 1 -71.60 7.22 -54.42
CA MET A 1 -70.23 7.70 -54.75
C MET A 1 -69.69 8.37 -53.49
N ALA A 2 -68.59 7.84 -52.97
CA ALA A 2 -68.06 8.17 -51.65
C ALA A 2 -67.34 9.53 -51.64
N GLY A 3 -67.68 10.38 -50.68
CA GLY A 3 -66.91 11.59 -50.34
C GLY A 3 -65.67 11.20 -49.54
N ARG A 4 -64.50 11.65 -50.00
CA ARG A 4 -63.21 11.48 -49.31
C ARG A 4 -63.07 12.54 -48.21
N PRO A 5 -62.50 12.22 -47.03
CA PRO A 5 -62.22 13.22 -46.01
C PRO A 5 -60.91 13.96 -46.29
N ASP A 6 -60.91 15.26 -45.97
CA ASP A 6 -59.75 16.16 -46.02
C ASP A 6 -58.59 15.67 -45.15
N ALA A 7 -57.39 15.65 -45.74
CA ALA A 7 -56.15 15.34 -45.04
C ALA A 7 -55.68 16.59 -44.25
N ALA A 8 -55.59 16.45 -42.93
CA ALA A 8 -55.05 17.48 -42.05
C ALA A 8 -53.56 17.74 -42.34
N ALA A 9 -53.19 19.01 -42.49
CA ALA A 9 -51.81 19.45 -42.69
C ALA A 9 -50.93 19.17 -41.44
N PRO A 10 -49.65 18.82 -41.59
CA PRO A 10 -48.78 18.56 -40.46
C PRO A 10 -48.41 19.87 -39.75
N VAL A 11 -48.59 19.90 -38.43
CA VAL A 11 -48.16 21.01 -37.56
C VAL A 11 -46.63 21.07 -37.48
N PRO A 12 -46.01 22.27 -37.48
CA PRO A 12 -44.57 22.42 -37.39
C PRO A 12 -44.08 22.07 -35.97
N VAL A 13 -43.15 21.13 -35.89
CA VAL A 13 -42.46 20.76 -34.64
C VAL A 13 -41.49 21.88 -34.27
N PRO A 14 -41.51 22.41 -33.03
CA PRO A 14 -40.56 23.45 -32.63
C PRO A 14 -39.12 22.92 -32.63
N PRO A 15 -38.11 23.76 -32.92
CA PRO A 15 -36.71 23.34 -32.88
C PRO A 15 -36.33 22.93 -31.46
N ILE A 16 -35.76 21.74 -31.31
CA ILE A 16 -35.14 21.28 -30.07
C ILE A 16 -33.93 22.19 -29.82
N ILE A 17 -34.07 23.16 -28.93
CA ILE A 17 -32.95 23.97 -28.45
C ILE A 17 -32.09 23.04 -27.59
N PRO A 18 -30.84 22.74 -27.95
CA PRO A 18 -29.97 21.97 -27.07
C PRO A 18 -29.81 22.78 -25.77
N SER A 19 -30.26 22.19 -24.66
CA SER A 19 -30.07 22.75 -23.34
C SER A 19 -28.58 23.08 -23.15
N PRO A 20 -28.22 24.22 -22.55
CA PRO A 20 -26.82 24.54 -22.32
C PRO A 20 -26.27 23.42 -21.43
N LEU A 21 -25.37 22.62 -22.00
CA LEU A 21 -24.57 21.68 -21.23
C LEU A 21 -24.02 22.46 -20.05
N PHE A 22 -24.30 21.99 -18.83
CA PHE A 22 -23.78 22.55 -17.59
C PHE A 22 -22.28 22.82 -17.77
N ALA A 23 -21.93 24.08 -18.05
CA ALA A 23 -20.56 24.53 -18.04
C ALA A 23 -20.15 24.49 -16.57
N LEU A 24 -19.50 23.40 -16.16
CA LEU A 24 -18.88 23.34 -14.85
C LEU A 24 -17.92 24.53 -14.78
N PRO A 25 -17.98 25.35 -13.71
CA PRO A 25 -17.09 26.50 -13.58
C PRO A 25 -15.65 25.99 -13.68
N THR A 26 -14.92 26.45 -14.68
CA THR A 26 -13.50 26.14 -14.84
C THR A 26 -12.75 26.87 -13.73
N LEU A 27 -12.54 26.20 -12.62
CA LEU A 27 -11.72 26.69 -11.52
C LEU A 27 -10.25 26.67 -11.99
N ASN A 28 -9.74 27.84 -12.37
CA ASN A 28 -8.34 28.01 -12.76
C ASN A 28 -7.45 28.18 -11.52
N PHE A 29 -7.21 27.09 -10.80
CA PHE A 29 -6.25 27.10 -9.70
C PHE A 29 -4.81 26.90 -10.22
N THR A 30 -3.84 27.49 -9.54
CA THR A 30 -2.43 27.13 -9.75
C THR A 30 -2.14 25.80 -9.06
N VAL A 31 -1.10 25.09 -9.51
CA VAL A 31 -0.67 23.83 -8.89
C VAL A 31 -0.38 24.02 -7.40
N SER A 32 0.24 25.15 -7.02
CA SER A 32 0.52 25.50 -5.63
C SER A 32 -0.74 25.77 -4.81
N GLN A 33 -1.77 26.40 -5.40
CA GLN A 33 -3.06 26.58 -4.73
C GLN A 33 -3.74 25.23 -4.47
N VAL A 34 -3.76 24.34 -5.47
CA VAL A 34 -4.34 22.99 -5.30
C VAL A 34 -3.58 22.21 -4.22
N ALA A 35 -2.24 22.28 -4.22
CA ALA A 35 -1.41 21.66 -3.18
C ALA A 35 -1.75 22.18 -1.78
N ALA A 36 -1.85 23.50 -1.60
CA ALA A 36 -2.18 24.11 -0.31
C ALA A 36 -3.58 23.71 0.20
N VAL A 37 -4.57 23.61 -0.70
CA VAL A 37 -5.91 23.12 -0.35
C VAL A 37 -5.86 21.64 0.07
N CYS A 38 -5.11 20.80 -0.65
CA CYS A 38 -4.91 19.40 -0.29
C CYS A 38 -4.27 19.25 1.10
N GLU A 39 -3.25 20.03 1.41
CA GLU A 39 -2.58 20.02 2.72
C GLU A 39 -3.53 20.46 3.84
N THR A 40 -4.26 21.55 3.65
CA THR A 40 -5.21 22.06 4.64
C THR A 40 -6.33 21.05 4.92
N LEU A 41 -6.88 20.43 3.87
CA LEU A 41 -7.92 19.42 4.01
C LEU A 41 -7.39 18.13 4.66
N GLU A 42 -6.15 17.74 4.32
CA GLU A 42 -5.47 16.62 4.96
C GLU A 42 -5.25 16.85 6.47
N GLU A 43 -4.79 18.04 6.87
CA GLU A 43 -4.56 18.41 8.27
C GLU A 43 -5.86 18.50 9.08
N SER A 44 -6.93 18.99 8.46
CA SER A 44 -8.26 19.04 9.07
C SER A 44 -8.89 17.65 9.27
N GLY A 45 -8.37 16.62 8.59
CA GLY A 45 -8.92 15.27 8.62
C GLY A 45 -10.23 15.10 7.83
N ASP A 46 -10.68 16.12 7.09
CA ASP A 46 -11.91 16.07 6.29
C ASP A 46 -11.68 15.36 4.94
N ILE A 47 -11.55 14.03 5.02
CA ILE A 47 -11.23 13.19 3.87
C ILE A 47 -12.34 13.21 2.82
N GLU A 48 -13.60 13.36 3.23
CA GLU A 48 -14.71 13.43 2.28
C GLU A 48 -14.66 14.72 1.44
N ARG A 49 -14.38 15.87 2.08
CA ARG A 49 -14.17 17.11 1.31
C ARG A 49 -12.94 17.01 0.43
N LEU A 50 -11.87 16.39 0.91
CA LEU A 50 -10.67 16.13 0.08
C LEU A 50 -11.01 15.28 -1.15
N ALA A 51 -11.79 14.22 -0.99
CA ALA A 51 -12.22 13.36 -2.08
C ALA A 51 -13.06 14.12 -3.11
N ARG A 52 -14.06 14.89 -2.65
CA ARG A 52 -14.90 15.73 -3.54
C ARG A 52 -14.07 16.77 -4.27
N PHE A 53 -13.12 17.41 -3.56
CA PHE A 53 -12.22 18.40 -4.16
C PHE A 53 -11.36 17.76 -5.26
N LEU A 54 -10.67 16.65 -4.97
CA LEU A 54 -9.85 15.94 -5.95
C LEU A 54 -10.65 15.45 -7.17
N TRP A 55 -11.91 15.04 -6.97
CA TRP A 55 -12.81 14.64 -8.07
C TRP A 55 -13.30 15.84 -8.89
N SER A 56 -13.49 17.00 -8.24
CA SER A 56 -13.92 18.24 -8.90
C SER A 56 -12.81 18.92 -9.70
N LEU A 57 -11.55 18.54 -9.49
CA LEU A 57 -10.43 19.05 -10.29
C LEU A 57 -10.69 18.68 -11.75
N PRO A 58 -10.77 19.66 -12.66
CA PRO A 58 -11.16 19.41 -14.04
C PRO A 58 -10.29 18.32 -14.66
N VAL A 59 -10.92 17.33 -15.29
CA VAL A 59 -10.23 16.28 -16.09
C VAL A 59 -9.37 16.91 -17.20
N ALA A 60 -9.68 18.16 -17.57
CA ALA A 60 -8.96 19.00 -18.53
C ALA A 60 -8.31 20.24 -17.87
N HIS A 61 -7.79 20.13 -16.63
CA HIS A 61 -6.96 21.21 -16.10
C HIS A 61 -5.75 21.37 -17.02
N PRO A 62 -5.43 22.60 -17.51
CA PRO A 62 -4.32 22.81 -18.45
C PRO A 62 -2.96 22.29 -17.92
N ASN A 63 -2.85 22.08 -16.61
CA ASN A 63 -1.62 21.69 -15.91
C ASN A 63 -1.75 20.31 -15.22
N ILE A 64 -2.66 19.42 -15.67
CA ILE A 64 -2.90 18.12 -15.03
C ILE A 64 -1.63 17.25 -14.93
N SER A 65 -0.72 17.38 -15.91
CA SER A 65 0.58 16.70 -15.90
C SER A 65 1.49 17.17 -14.77
N GLU A 66 1.47 18.48 -14.47
CA GLU A 66 2.24 19.06 -13.36
C GLU A 66 1.61 18.72 -12.01
N LEU A 67 0.27 18.72 -11.96
CA LEU A 67 -0.47 18.34 -10.78
C LEU A 67 -0.20 16.87 -10.37
N ASN A 68 -0.11 15.98 -11.35
CA ASN A 68 0.24 14.57 -11.15
C ASN A 68 1.71 14.33 -10.75
N LYS A 69 2.54 15.39 -10.73
CA LYS A 69 3.91 15.35 -10.22
C LYS A 69 4.04 15.99 -8.84
N ASN A 70 3.04 16.74 -8.40
CA ASN A 70 3.06 17.42 -7.12
C ASN A 70 2.85 16.41 -5.98
N GLU A 71 3.79 16.41 -5.02
CA GLU A 71 3.79 15.46 -3.90
C GLU A 71 2.52 15.57 -3.04
N ALA A 72 2.08 16.79 -2.70
CA ALA A 72 0.92 17.01 -1.84
C ALA A 72 -0.35 16.43 -2.47
N VAL A 73 -0.51 16.59 -3.79
CA VAL A 73 -1.67 16.06 -4.51
C VAL A 73 -1.62 14.53 -4.63
N LEU A 74 -0.45 13.96 -4.90
CA LEU A 74 -0.26 12.51 -4.93
C LEU A 74 -0.53 11.88 -3.55
N ARG A 75 -0.03 12.51 -2.48
CA ARG A 75 -0.29 12.11 -1.09
C ARG A 75 -1.78 12.18 -0.77
N ALA A 76 -2.45 13.29 -1.10
CA ALA A 76 -3.89 13.44 -0.91
C ALA A 76 -4.70 12.36 -1.64
N ARG A 77 -4.36 12.03 -2.89
CA ARG A 77 -4.98 10.93 -3.64
C ARG A 77 -4.76 9.57 -2.99
N ALA A 78 -3.55 9.30 -2.51
CA ALA A 78 -3.26 8.06 -1.80
C ALA A 78 -4.10 7.94 -0.51
N ILE A 79 -4.27 9.03 0.23
CA ILE A 79 -5.10 9.09 1.44
C ILE A 79 -6.57 8.83 1.11
N VAL A 80 -7.13 9.50 0.11
CA VAL A 80 -8.52 9.27 -0.31
C VAL A 80 -8.72 7.83 -0.79
N SER A 81 -7.77 7.28 -1.55
CA SER A 81 -7.81 5.89 -2.02
C SER A 81 -7.83 4.89 -0.85
N PHE A 82 -7.03 5.14 0.19
CA PHE A 82 -7.01 4.33 1.41
C PHE A 82 -8.36 4.34 2.13
N HIS A 83 -8.93 5.53 2.38
CA HIS A 83 -10.21 5.66 3.08
C HIS A 83 -11.41 5.16 2.27
N SER A 84 -11.32 5.20 0.94
CA SER A 84 -12.34 4.65 0.04
C SER A 84 -12.25 3.13 -0.13
N GLY A 85 -11.23 2.47 0.44
CA GLY A 85 -10.98 1.03 0.28
C GLY A 85 -10.39 0.64 -1.08
N HIS A 86 -9.99 1.62 -1.91
CA HIS A 86 -9.35 1.40 -3.21
C HIS A 86 -7.84 1.19 -3.05
N TYR A 87 -7.44 0.14 -2.32
CA TYR A 87 -6.03 -0.08 -1.96
C TYR A 87 -5.12 -0.27 -3.18
N ARG A 88 -5.62 -0.85 -4.28
CA ARG A 88 -4.85 -1.03 -5.52
C ARG A 88 -4.34 0.29 -6.10
N GLU A 89 -5.17 1.32 -6.08
CA GLU A 89 -4.79 2.65 -6.55
C GLU A 89 -3.76 3.28 -5.60
N MET A 90 -4.02 3.17 -4.29
CA MET A 90 -3.07 3.60 -3.26
C MET A 90 -1.69 2.95 -3.46
N TYR A 91 -1.63 1.63 -3.65
CA TYR A 91 -0.37 0.92 -3.89
C TYR A 91 0.33 1.42 -5.15
N SER A 92 -0.42 1.62 -6.24
CA SER A 92 0.15 2.15 -7.49
C SER A 92 0.77 3.54 -7.27
N ILE A 93 0.09 4.46 -6.60
CA ILE A 93 0.64 5.80 -6.30
C ILE A 93 1.91 5.68 -5.46
N LEU A 94 1.87 4.86 -4.40
CA LEU A 94 2.99 4.70 -3.49
C LEU A 94 4.19 4.02 -4.13
N GLU A 95 4.01 3.12 -5.09
CA GLU A 95 5.11 2.40 -5.75
C GLU A 95 5.80 3.20 -6.88
N HIS A 96 5.09 4.12 -7.54
CA HIS A 96 5.57 4.79 -8.75
C HIS A 96 6.10 6.21 -8.51
N HIS A 97 5.78 6.83 -7.38
CA HIS A 97 6.15 8.21 -7.08
C HIS A 97 7.01 8.30 -5.82
N LYS A 98 8.09 9.09 -5.86
CA LYS A 98 8.93 9.34 -4.68
C LYS A 98 8.31 10.44 -3.82
N PHE A 99 8.41 10.27 -2.51
CA PHE A 99 7.91 11.22 -1.52
C PHE A 99 9.05 11.77 -0.67
N GLY A 100 8.87 12.97 -0.13
CA GLY A 100 9.74 13.57 0.86
C GLY A 100 9.72 12.79 2.18
N LYS A 101 10.81 12.91 2.96
CA LYS A 101 10.99 12.18 4.21
C LYS A 101 9.93 12.50 5.26
N ASP A 102 9.41 13.72 5.25
CA ASP A 102 8.36 14.16 6.17
C ASP A 102 7.05 13.38 5.95
N SER A 103 6.76 13.04 4.69
CA SER A 103 5.58 12.25 4.31
C SER A 103 5.74 10.74 4.58
N HIS A 104 6.98 10.23 4.64
CA HIS A 104 7.25 8.79 4.70
C HIS A 104 6.55 8.09 5.86
N GLY A 105 6.60 8.66 7.07
CA GLY A 105 5.99 8.02 8.25
C GLY A 105 4.51 7.73 8.07
N LYS A 106 3.76 8.69 7.52
CA LYS A 106 2.32 8.56 7.26
C LYS A 106 2.03 7.54 6.16
N LEU A 107 2.77 7.61 5.05
CA LEU A 107 2.57 6.71 3.90
C LEU A 107 2.95 5.25 4.22
N GLN A 108 4.01 5.05 4.99
CA GLN A 108 4.40 3.72 5.48
C GLN A 108 3.33 3.12 6.40
N ALA A 109 2.75 3.92 7.29
CA ALA A 109 1.66 3.48 8.16
C ALA A 109 0.44 3.05 7.32
N MET A 110 0.04 3.86 6.34
CA MET A 110 -1.05 3.53 5.43
C MET A 110 -0.80 2.25 4.61
N TRP A 111 0.40 2.09 4.05
CA TRP A 111 0.78 0.89 3.31
C TRP A 111 0.61 -0.38 4.15
N LEU A 112 1.13 -0.36 5.38
CA LEU A 112 1.05 -1.49 6.29
C LEU A 112 -0.39 -1.77 6.72
N GLU A 113 -1.12 -0.72 7.09
CA GLU A 113 -2.49 -0.81 7.55
C GLU A 113 -3.42 -1.36 6.46
N ALA A 114 -3.29 -0.89 5.22
CA ALA A 114 -4.06 -1.40 4.08
C ALA A 114 -3.84 -2.91 3.89
N HIS A 115 -2.59 -3.37 3.90
CA HIS A 115 -2.29 -4.79 3.77
C HIS A 115 -2.73 -5.62 4.99
N TYR A 116 -2.75 -5.02 6.19
CA TYR A 116 -3.33 -5.69 7.35
C TYR A 116 -4.85 -5.84 7.20
N GLN A 117 -5.56 -4.79 6.78
CA GLN A 117 -7.01 -4.85 6.57
C GLN A 117 -7.40 -5.87 5.49
N GLU A 118 -6.69 -5.91 4.36
CA GLU A 118 -6.90 -6.94 3.33
C GLU A 118 -6.68 -8.36 3.88
N ALA A 119 -5.60 -8.55 4.66
CA ALA A 119 -5.28 -9.85 5.23
C ALA A 119 -6.23 -10.27 6.35
N GLU A 120 -6.77 -9.33 7.13
CA GLU A 120 -7.82 -9.57 8.14
C GLU A 120 -9.13 -9.96 7.47
N LYS A 121 -9.53 -9.22 6.43
CA LYS A 121 -10.73 -9.51 5.65
C LYS A 121 -10.67 -10.89 4.99
N LEU A 122 -9.53 -11.25 4.42
CA LEU A 122 -9.33 -12.57 3.80
C LEU A 122 -9.35 -13.72 4.83
N ARG A 123 -8.91 -13.47 6.06
CA ARG A 123 -8.84 -14.50 7.11
C ARG A 123 -10.08 -14.58 7.99
N GLY A 124 -10.93 -13.56 7.99
CA GLY A 124 -12.11 -13.47 8.85
C GLY A 124 -11.79 -13.38 10.35
N ARG A 125 -10.56 -13.01 10.73
CA ARG A 125 -10.14 -12.87 12.13
C ARG A 125 -9.04 -11.81 12.28
N PRO A 126 -8.90 -11.16 13.45
CA PRO A 126 -7.85 -10.18 13.68
C PRO A 126 -6.45 -10.79 13.56
N LEU A 127 -5.50 -10.02 13.04
CA LEU A 127 -4.12 -10.48 12.84
C LEU A 127 -3.31 -10.45 14.14
N GLY A 128 -2.78 -11.60 14.52
CA GLY A 128 -1.77 -11.69 15.58
C GLY A 128 -0.39 -11.19 15.12
N PRO A 129 0.57 -11.01 16.06
CA PRO A 129 1.91 -10.49 15.76
C PRO A 129 2.67 -11.28 14.67
N VAL A 130 2.51 -12.61 14.66
CA VAL A 130 3.15 -13.49 13.66
C VAL A 130 2.55 -13.28 12.27
N ASP A 131 1.24 -13.07 12.17
CA ASP A 131 0.61 -12.84 10.89
C ASP A 131 0.93 -11.43 10.36
N LYS A 132 0.96 -10.40 11.22
CA LYS A 132 1.47 -9.06 10.85
C LYS A 132 2.93 -9.11 10.38
N TYR A 133 3.78 -9.95 10.99
CA TYR A 133 5.14 -10.20 10.50
C TYR A 133 5.13 -10.84 9.09
N ARG A 134 4.28 -11.85 8.86
CA ARG A 134 4.15 -12.49 7.54
C ARG A 134 3.70 -11.52 6.47
N VAL A 135 2.74 -10.64 6.77
CA VAL A 135 2.27 -9.59 5.86
C VAL A 135 3.40 -8.64 5.49
N ARG A 136 4.11 -8.06 6.47
CA ARG A 136 5.29 -7.19 6.24
C ARG A 136 6.38 -7.85 5.39
N LYS A 137 6.58 -9.15 5.57
CA LYS A 137 7.56 -9.90 4.79
C LYS A 137 7.09 -10.15 3.36
N LYS A 138 5.79 -10.38 3.15
CA LYS A 138 5.20 -10.61 1.83
C LYS A 138 5.10 -9.31 1.03
N PHE A 139 4.80 -8.20 1.70
CA PHE A 139 4.61 -6.88 1.12
C PHE A 139 5.56 -5.87 1.79
N PRO A 140 6.86 -5.89 1.44
CA PRO A 140 7.83 -4.94 1.98
C PRO A 140 7.48 -3.52 1.53
N LEU A 141 7.93 -2.53 2.31
CA LEU A 141 7.74 -1.12 1.95
C LEU A 141 8.45 -0.80 0.61
N PRO A 142 7.80 -0.07 -0.31
CA PRO A 142 8.41 0.30 -1.57
C PRO A 142 9.51 1.36 -1.36
N ARG A 143 10.54 1.35 -2.23
CA ARG A 143 11.73 2.22 -2.13
C ARG A 143 11.43 3.71 -2.29
N THR A 144 10.24 4.03 -2.77
CA THR A 144 9.67 5.37 -2.95
C THR A 144 9.30 6.06 -1.64
N ILE A 145 8.96 5.27 -0.61
CA ILE A 145 8.60 5.75 0.73
C ILE A 145 9.52 5.17 1.81
N TRP A 146 10.63 4.54 1.41
CA TRP A 146 11.59 3.89 2.31
C TRP A 146 13.00 3.89 1.73
N ASP A 147 13.96 4.43 2.48
CA ASP A 147 15.37 4.61 2.04
C ASP A 147 16.15 3.29 1.87
N GLY A 148 15.54 2.15 2.18
CA GLY A 148 16.10 0.82 1.87
C GLY A 148 17.02 0.26 2.94
N GLU A 149 17.19 0.92 4.09
CA GLU A 149 17.94 0.38 5.22
C GLU A 149 17.23 -0.83 5.84
N GLN A 150 17.45 -2.01 5.25
CA GLN A 150 17.08 -3.26 5.89
C GLN A 150 18.12 -3.61 6.93
N LYS A 151 17.76 -3.53 8.21
CA LYS A 151 18.52 -4.22 9.25
C LYS A 151 18.36 -5.73 9.04
N THR A 152 19.39 -6.37 8.48
CA THR A 152 19.41 -7.81 8.41
C THR A 152 19.48 -8.37 9.83
N HIS A 153 18.38 -9.00 10.27
CA HIS A 153 18.33 -9.68 11.56
C HIS A 153 19.00 -11.08 11.51
N CYS A 154 19.70 -11.38 10.42
CA CYS A 154 20.53 -12.56 10.31
C CYS A 154 21.82 -12.37 11.12
N PHE A 155 22.27 -13.42 11.79
CA PHE A 155 23.60 -13.42 12.40
C PHE A 155 24.69 -13.21 11.34
N LYS A 156 25.84 -12.68 11.76
CA LYS A 156 27.04 -12.55 10.90
C LYS A 156 27.39 -13.89 10.26
N GLU A 157 27.95 -13.89 9.05
CA GLU A 157 28.25 -15.13 8.31
C GLU A 157 29.11 -16.08 9.15
N ARG A 158 30.15 -15.57 9.83
CA ARG A 158 31.00 -16.36 10.74
C ARG A 158 30.18 -17.15 11.77
N THR A 159 29.26 -16.47 12.47
CA THR A 159 28.35 -17.09 13.44
C THR A 159 27.43 -18.13 12.79
N ARG A 160 26.91 -17.83 11.59
CA ARG A 160 26.05 -18.76 10.85
C ARG A 160 26.78 -20.02 10.41
N SER A 161 28.02 -19.90 9.94
CA SER A 161 28.86 -21.03 9.55
C SER A 161 29.14 -21.95 10.73
N LEU A 162 29.54 -21.38 11.89
CA LEU A 162 29.80 -22.17 13.09
C LEU A 162 28.56 -22.97 13.56
N LEU A 163 27.39 -22.33 13.55
CA LEU A 163 26.13 -23.01 13.91
C LEU A 163 25.75 -24.11 12.91
N ARG A 164 26.03 -23.92 11.61
CA ARG A 164 25.77 -24.94 10.57
C ARG A 164 26.69 -26.14 10.71
N GLU A 165 27.98 -25.93 10.96
CA GLU A 165 28.96 -26.98 11.17
C GLU A 165 28.57 -27.85 12.37
N TRP A 166 28.28 -27.22 13.51
CA TRP A 166 27.81 -27.93 14.70
C TRP A 166 26.49 -28.68 14.49
N TYR A 167 25.59 -28.13 13.68
CA TYR A 167 24.32 -28.78 13.37
C TYR A 167 24.49 -30.09 12.60
N LEU A 168 25.50 -30.20 11.74
CA LEU A 168 25.81 -31.45 11.02
C LEU A 168 26.30 -32.54 11.98
N GLN A 169 26.99 -32.15 13.05
CA GLN A 169 27.49 -33.07 14.08
C GLN A 169 26.38 -33.48 15.07
N ASP A 170 25.65 -32.51 15.60
CA ASP A 170 24.62 -32.73 16.63
C ASP A 170 23.44 -31.77 16.46
N PRO A 171 22.34 -32.20 15.79
CA PRO A 171 21.14 -31.38 15.60
C PRO A 171 20.37 -31.08 16.90
N TYR A 172 20.69 -31.75 18.01
CA TYR A 172 19.97 -31.67 19.29
C TYR A 172 20.93 -31.41 20.47
N PRO A 173 21.63 -30.26 20.49
CA PRO A 173 22.60 -29.98 21.54
C PRO A 173 21.93 -29.90 22.93
N ASN A 174 22.58 -30.50 23.92
CA ASN A 174 22.17 -30.44 25.32
C ASN A 174 22.37 -29.01 25.91
N PRO A 175 21.84 -28.71 27.12
CA PRO A 175 21.95 -27.37 27.71
C PRO A 175 23.40 -26.87 27.87
N THR A 176 24.35 -27.75 28.19
CA THR A 176 25.76 -27.40 28.35
C THR A 176 26.38 -26.99 27.01
N LYS A 177 26.22 -27.83 25.98
CA LYS A 177 26.67 -27.53 24.60
C LYS A 177 26.04 -26.25 24.06
N LYS A 178 24.77 -25.95 24.39
CA LYS A 178 24.13 -24.68 24.01
C LYS A 178 24.83 -23.47 24.63
N ARG A 179 25.31 -23.56 25.87
CA ARG A 179 26.06 -22.47 26.52
C ARG A 179 27.45 -22.31 25.91
N GLU A 180 28.13 -23.40 25.59
CA GLU A 180 29.42 -23.37 24.88
C GLU A 180 29.28 -22.71 23.51
N LEU A 181 28.26 -23.10 22.74
CA LEU A 181 27.94 -22.48 21.46
C LEU A 181 27.59 -21.00 21.60
N ALA A 182 26.84 -20.62 22.63
CA ALA A 182 26.53 -19.23 22.93
C ALA A 182 27.80 -18.41 23.17
N GLN A 183 28.74 -18.94 23.97
CA GLN A 183 30.05 -18.31 24.21
C GLN A 183 30.87 -18.20 22.93
N ALA A 184 30.97 -19.28 22.14
CA ALA A 184 31.77 -19.30 20.90
C ALA A 184 31.19 -18.39 19.80
N THR A 185 29.87 -18.21 19.76
CA THR A 185 29.19 -17.40 18.74
C THR A 185 28.93 -15.95 19.15
N GLY A 186 29.09 -15.62 20.43
CA GLY A 186 28.68 -14.33 21.00
C GLY A 186 27.16 -14.15 21.02
N LEU A 187 26.38 -15.24 21.01
CA LEU A 187 24.92 -15.23 21.09
C LEU A 187 24.45 -15.60 22.50
N THR A 188 23.17 -15.35 22.78
CA THR A 188 22.54 -15.88 23.99
C THR A 188 22.18 -17.37 23.81
N PRO A 189 22.16 -18.17 24.89
CA PRO A 189 21.73 -19.58 24.82
C PRO A 189 20.33 -19.76 24.20
N THR A 190 19.43 -18.79 24.41
CA THR A 190 18.09 -18.75 23.81
C THR A 190 18.15 -18.55 22.30
N GLN A 191 19.00 -17.64 21.80
CA GLN A 191 19.18 -17.44 20.35
C GLN A 191 19.74 -18.69 19.67
N VAL A 192 20.71 -19.36 20.28
CA VAL A 192 21.23 -20.65 19.80
C VAL A 192 20.13 -21.70 19.79
N GLY A 193 19.39 -21.85 20.89
CA GLY A 193 18.26 -22.78 20.99
C GLY A 193 17.21 -22.56 19.91
N ASN A 194 16.83 -21.30 19.66
CA ASN A 194 15.89 -20.92 18.62
C ASN A 194 16.43 -21.19 17.22
N TRP A 195 17.72 -20.96 16.98
CA TRP A 195 18.34 -21.25 15.69
C TRP A 195 18.27 -22.74 15.35
N PHE A 196 18.63 -23.62 16.29
CA PHE A 196 18.56 -25.08 16.10
C PHE A 196 17.12 -25.56 15.91
N LYS A 197 16.18 -25.05 16.72
CA LYS A 197 14.74 -25.34 16.56
C LYS A 197 14.24 -24.95 15.16
N ASN A 198 14.55 -23.74 14.71
CA ASN A 198 14.13 -23.23 13.40
C ASN A 198 14.80 -23.98 12.25
N ARG A 199 16.06 -24.41 12.40
CA ARG A 199 16.76 -25.23 11.39
C ARG A 199 16.07 -26.58 11.20
N ARG A 200 15.79 -27.31 12.29
CA ARG A 200 15.05 -28.58 12.22
C ARG A 200 13.66 -28.43 11.61
N GLN A 201 12.95 -27.34 11.89
CA GLN A 201 11.65 -27.06 11.29
C GLN A 201 11.75 -26.88 9.77
N ARG A 202 12.76 -26.15 9.29
CA ARG A 202 13.00 -25.98 7.84
C ARG A 202 13.35 -27.29 7.15
N ASP A 203 14.17 -28.12 7.78
CA ASP A 203 14.58 -29.39 7.20
C ASP A 203 13.39 -30.36 7.08
N ARG A 204 12.50 -30.41 8.09
CA ARG A 204 11.24 -31.17 7.99
C ARG A 204 10.30 -30.65 6.91
N ALA A 205 10.16 -29.32 6.78
CA ALA A 205 9.33 -28.72 5.75
C ALA A 205 9.88 -28.99 4.34
N ALA A 206 11.21 -28.98 4.17
CA ALA A 206 11.86 -29.34 2.91
C ALA A 206 11.68 -30.82 2.57
N ALA A 207 11.83 -31.72 3.55
CA ALA A 207 11.59 -33.15 3.37
C ALA A 207 10.14 -33.45 2.98
N ALA A 208 9.16 -32.73 3.54
CA ALA A 208 7.74 -32.89 3.20
C ALA A 208 7.37 -32.37 1.80
N LYS A 209 8.17 -31.47 1.20
CA LYS A 209 7.93 -30.95 -0.15
C LYS A 209 8.51 -31.85 -1.25
N ASN A 210 9.49 -32.69 -0.91
CA ASN A 210 10.16 -33.61 -1.84
C ASN A 210 9.56 -35.02 -1.83
N ARG A 211 8.36 -35.19 -1.26
CA ARG A 211 7.64 -36.46 -1.13
C ARG A 211 6.28 -36.30 -1.78
#